data_AF-A0A1F8PH47-F1
#
_entry.id   AF-A0A1F8PH47-F1
#
_cell.length_a   1.000
_cell.length_b   1.000
_cell.length_c   1.000
_cell.angle_alpha   90.00
_cell.angle_beta   90.00
_cell.angle_gamma   90.00
#
_symmetry.space_group_name_H-M   'P 1'
#
loop_
_entity.id
_entity.type
_entity.pdbx_description
1 polymer ?
#
loop_
_entity_poly.entity_id
_entity_poly.type
_entity_poly.pdbx_seq_one_letter_code
_entity_poly.pdbx_strand_id
1 'polypeptide(L)'
;MKNFKNWKVISALVLVAVLASLGGMQVAASDNRSEVAGGDVIFTKWVTTAGTAPVVLNMEGVVSGDSGPGKFTGEVLEYNNPTAPISTIVADYRIHGKTHDFTARLNVTMDNTKGTGVLKGTVTEGWMKGAAVSGDFQVIAPSGIINAQQGVAGDVAFQGTLHIQRR
;
A
#
# COMPACT_ATOMS: atom_id res chain seq x y z
N MET A 1 30.57 -14.16 50.91
CA MET A 1 29.23 -14.74 51.17
C MET A 1 28.19 -13.77 50.62
N LYS A 2 27.73 -14.01 49.39
CA LYS A 2 26.39 -14.53 49.04
C LYS A 2 25.24 -13.66 49.59
N ASN A 3 24.55 -12.95 48.70
CA ASN A 3 23.14 -13.21 48.41
C ASN A 3 22.70 -12.49 47.12
N PHE A 4 22.87 -13.19 45.99
CA PHE A 4 22.13 -12.94 44.76
C PHE A 4 20.67 -13.32 44.99
N LYS A 5 19.75 -12.36 44.92
CA LYS A 5 18.31 -12.65 44.90
C LYS A 5 17.82 -12.54 43.47
N ASN A 6 17.76 -13.70 42.83
CA ASN A 6 17.06 -13.94 41.58
C ASN A 6 15.57 -13.59 41.74
N TRP A 7 15.01 -12.81 40.82
CA TRP A 7 13.57 -12.84 40.57
C TRP A 7 13.33 -13.07 39.08
N LYS A 8 12.91 -14.30 38.76
CA LYS A 8 12.40 -14.71 37.46
C LYS A 8 11.06 -14.03 37.23
N VAL A 9 10.93 -13.15 36.24
CA VAL A 9 9.61 -12.76 35.75
C VAL A 9 9.23 -13.78 34.67
N ILE A 10 8.29 -14.62 35.05
CA ILE A 10 7.75 -15.74 34.27
C ILE A 10 6.91 -15.16 33.12
N SER A 11 7.16 -15.66 31.90
CA SER A 11 6.33 -15.47 30.71
C SER A 11 4.91 -15.99 30.95
N ALA A 12 3.91 -15.19 30.62
CA ALA A 12 2.53 -15.66 30.48
C ALA A 12 2.03 -15.30 29.07
N LEU A 13 2.16 -16.27 28.16
CA LEU A 13 1.38 -16.36 26.92
C LEU A 13 -0.08 -16.56 27.31
N VAL A 14 -0.93 -15.56 27.09
CA VAL A 14 -2.38 -15.75 27.16
C VAL A 14 -2.87 -16.08 25.76
N LEU A 15 -3.01 -17.38 25.51
CA LEU A 15 -3.68 -17.93 24.34
C LEU A 15 -5.20 -17.83 24.60
N VAL A 16 -5.89 -16.87 23.99
CA VAL A 16 -7.36 -16.86 24.01
C VAL A 16 -7.87 -17.64 22.80
N ALA A 17 -8.27 -18.88 23.04
CA ALA A 17 -9.06 -19.66 22.10
C ALA A 17 -10.55 -19.33 22.33
N VAL A 18 -11.18 -18.63 21.38
CA VAL A 18 -12.64 -18.53 21.30
C VAL A 18 -13.13 -19.60 20.34
N LEU A 19 -13.79 -20.62 20.89
CA LEU A 19 -14.46 -21.69 20.14
C LEU A 19 -15.85 -21.21 19.66
N ALA A 20 -16.00 -21.21 18.34
CA ALA A 20 -17.18 -21.45 17.51
C ALA A 20 -18.59 -21.26 18.13
N SER A 21 -19.32 -20.27 17.61
CA SER A 21 -20.77 -20.40 17.41
C SER A 21 -21.04 -20.63 15.91
N LEU A 22 -21.72 -21.74 15.63
CA LEU A 22 -22.11 -22.23 14.32
C LEU A 22 -23.11 -21.28 13.66
N GLY A 23 -22.62 -20.39 12.80
CA GLY A 23 -23.36 -19.83 11.69
C GLY A 23 -22.50 -20.07 10.47
N GLY A 24 -22.91 -20.97 9.57
CA GLY A 24 -22.08 -21.47 8.48
C GLY A 24 -21.50 -20.34 7.62
N MET A 25 -20.28 -19.91 7.92
CA MET A 25 -19.37 -19.39 6.90
C MET A 25 -19.01 -20.60 6.06
N GLN A 26 -19.84 -20.86 5.05
CA GLN A 26 -19.40 -21.60 3.89
C GLN A 26 -18.12 -20.93 3.44
N VAL A 27 -17.01 -21.64 3.57
CA VAL A 27 -15.82 -21.37 2.79
C VAL A 27 -16.24 -21.67 1.35
N ALA A 28 -16.94 -20.72 0.73
CA ALA A 28 -17.12 -20.72 -0.69
C ALA A 28 -15.71 -20.49 -1.25
N ALA A 29 -15.03 -21.59 -1.55
CA ALA A 29 -14.18 -21.62 -2.72
C ALA A 29 -15.11 -21.29 -3.89
N SER A 30 -15.32 -19.99 -4.10
CA SER A 30 -15.99 -19.48 -5.29
C SER A 30 -14.99 -19.66 -6.42
N ASP A 31 -14.93 -20.88 -6.94
CA ASP A 31 -14.29 -21.25 -8.21
C ASP A 31 -15.15 -20.73 -9.39
N ASN A 32 -15.48 -19.44 -9.31
CA ASN A 32 -16.22 -18.66 -10.28
C ASN A 32 -15.54 -17.29 -10.44
N ARG A 33 -14.20 -17.27 -10.47
CA ARG A 33 -13.52 -16.21 -11.23
C ARG A 33 -13.85 -16.49 -12.70
N SER A 34 -14.93 -15.87 -13.17
CA SER A 34 -14.95 -15.40 -14.55
C SER A 34 -13.56 -14.83 -14.80
N GLU A 35 -12.82 -15.41 -15.75
CA GLU A 35 -11.50 -14.96 -16.19
C GLU A 35 -11.60 -13.54 -16.77
N VAL A 36 -11.83 -12.56 -15.91
CA VAL A 36 -11.31 -11.22 -16.15
C VAL A 36 -9.85 -11.34 -15.78
N ALA A 37 -9.02 -11.70 -16.74
CA ALA A 37 -7.57 -11.85 -16.56
C ALA A 37 -7.00 -10.54 -15.99
N GLY A 38 -6.75 -10.52 -14.69
CA GLY A 38 -6.45 -9.32 -13.91
C GLY A 38 -5.97 -9.67 -12.51
N GLY A 39 -5.68 -8.66 -11.70
CA GLY A 39 -5.37 -8.87 -10.29
C GLY A 39 -5.35 -7.60 -9.45
N ASP A 40 -5.41 -7.81 -8.14
CA ASP A 40 -5.54 -6.79 -7.12
C ASP A 40 -4.27 -6.71 -6.26
N VAL A 41 -3.68 -5.52 -6.20
CA VAL A 41 -2.45 -5.26 -5.44
C VAL A 41 -2.71 -4.23 -4.37
N ILE A 42 -2.62 -4.66 -3.11
CA ILE A 42 -2.79 -3.80 -1.95
C ILE A 42 -1.45 -3.14 -1.64
N PHE A 43 -1.45 -1.84 -1.37
CA PHE A 43 -0.26 -1.10 -0.97
C PHE A 43 -0.52 -0.26 0.28
N THR A 44 0.54 -0.06 1.06
CA THR A 44 0.66 1.04 2.02
C THR A 44 1.96 1.75 1.74
N LYS A 45 1.91 3.07 1.50
CA LYS A 45 3.08 3.89 1.15
C LYS A 45 3.15 5.18 1.95
N TRP A 46 4.33 5.78 2.00
CA TRP A 46 4.59 7.09 2.60
C TRP A 46 5.60 7.86 1.75
N VAL A 47 5.65 9.17 1.92
CA VAL A 47 6.61 10.05 1.25
C VAL A 47 7.88 10.07 2.08
N THR A 48 9.03 9.82 1.47
CA THR A 48 10.32 9.78 2.19
C THR A 48 11.04 11.11 2.08
N THR A 49 11.36 11.55 0.86
CA THR A 49 12.22 12.71 0.62
C THR A 49 11.73 13.52 -0.55
N ALA A 50 12.20 14.77 -0.65
CA ALA A 50 12.14 15.51 -1.90
C ALA A 50 12.94 14.76 -2.98
N GLY A 51 12.40 14.74 -4.19
CA GLY A 51 13.07 14.17 -5.35
C GLY A 51 14.21 15.05 -5.86
N THR A 52 15.04 14.47 -6.73
CA THR A 52 15.95 15.25 -7.58
C THR A 52 15.30 15.41 -8.94
N ALA A 53 15.26 16.64 -9.46
CA ALA A 53 14.63 16.95 -10.74
C ALA A 53 15.08 15.95 -11.82
N PRO A 54 14.14 15.32 -12.56
CA PRO A 54 12.73 15.70 -12.71
C PRO A 54 11.76 15.15 -11.63
N VAL A 55 12.23 14.41 -10.64
CA VAL A 55 11.37 13.86 -9.57
C VAL A 55 11.07 14.93 -8.52
N VAL A 56 9.80 15.05 -8.13
CA VAL A 56 9.31 15.99 -7.11
C VAL A 56 9.38 15.36 -5.72
N LEU A 57 8.93 14.11 -5.57
CA LEU A 57 8.93 13.38 -4.29
C LEU A 57 9.27 11.91 -4.50
N ASN A 58 9.98 11.33 -3.54
CA ASN A 58 10.21 9.89 -3.45
C ASN A 58 9.23 9.25 -2.47
N MET A 59 8.82 8.04 -2.76
CA MET A 59 7.90 7.25 -1.95
C MET A 59 8.45 5.85 -1.70
N GLU A 60 8.16 5.33 -0.53
CA GLU A 60 8.44 3.94 -0.14
C GLU A 60 7.20 3.32 0.48
N GLY A 61 7.21 1.99 0.60
CA GLY A 61 6.11 1.29 1.23
C GLY A 61 6.21 -0.22 1.13
N VAL A 62 5.07 -0.86 1.33
CA VAL A 62 4.89 -2.31 1.27
C VAL A 62 3.71 -2.67 0.39
N VAL A 63 3.76 -3.86 -0.21
CA VAL A 63 2.71 -4.40 -1.08
C VAL A 63 2.31 -5.82 -0.68
N SER A 64 1.10 -6.20 -1.03
CA SER A 64 0.57 -7.57 -0.93
C SER A 64 -0.50 -7.83 -2.00
N GLY A 65 -1.45 -8.73 -1.76
CA GLY A 65 -2.44 -9.16 -2.75
C GLY A 65 -1.84 -10.10 -3.80
N ASP A 66 -2.28 -9.97 -5.05
CA ASP A 66 -1.86 -10.84 -6.15
C ASP A 66 -0.38 -10.66 -6.53
N SER A 67 0.23 -9.52 -6.19
CA SER A 67 1.69 -9.33 -6.31
C SER A 67 2.51 -10.16 -5.32
N GLY A 68 1.87 -10.70 -4.28
CA GLY A 68 2.56 -11.29 -3.13
C GLY A 68 3.18 -10.23 -2.21
N PRO A 69 3.65 -10.63 -1.00
CA PRO A 69 4.29 -9.69 -0.08
C PRO A 69 5.56 -9.11 -0.68
N GLY A 70 5.77 -7.81 -0.49
CA GLY A 70 6.88 -7.12 -1.15
C GLY A 70 7.07 -5.67 -0.75
N LYS A 71 7.95 -4.99 -1.49
CA LYS A 71 8.25 -3.57 -1.32
C LYS A 71 7.52 -2.72 -2.35
N PHE A 72 7.12 -1.53 -1.93
CA PHE A 72 6.72 -0.45 -2.80
C PHE A 72 7.86 0.56 -2.91
N THR A 73 8.13 1.03 -4.13
CA THR A 73 8.91 2.25 -4.36
C THR A 73 8.17 3.11 -5.36
N GLY A 74 8.27 4.42 -5.25
CA GLY A 74 7.62 5.30 -6.22
C GLY A 74 8.21 6.68 -6.30
N GLU A 75 7.91 7.34 -7.39
CA GLU A 75 8.38 8.69 -7.71
C GLU A 75 7.20 9.53 -8.18
N VAL A 76 7.01 10.69 -7.55
CA VAL A 76 6.09 11.71 -8.05
C VAL A 76 6.85 12.57 -9.05
N LEU A 77 6.32 12.66 -10.26
CA LEU A 77 6.92 13.37 -11.38
C LEU A 77 6.31 14.76 -11.57
N GLU A 78 5.01 14.87 -11.29
CA GLU A 78 4.28 16.14 -11.29
C GLU A 78 3.34 16.19 -10.09
N TYR A 79 3.26 17.35 -9.44
CA TYR A 79 2.32 17.58 -8.35
C TYR A 79 1.70 18.97 -8.50
N ASN A 80 0.49 18.98 -9.05
CA ASN A 80 -0.23 20.20 -9.38
C ASN A 80 -1.24 20.53 -8.29
N ASN A 81 -1.29 21.82 -7.92
CA ASN A 81 -2.21 22.37 -6.92
C ASN A 81 -2.15 21.66 -5.54
N PRO A 82 -0.96 21.45 -4.94
CA PRO A 82 -0.82 20.66 -3.71
C PRO A 82 -1.61 21.20 -2.51
N THR A 83 -1.93 22.50 -2.50
CA THR A 83 -2.68 23.16 -1.42
C THR A 83 -4.16 23.38 -1.74
N ALA A 84 -4.62 23.02 -2.94
CA ALA A 84 -6.03 23.16 -3.30
C ALA A 84 -6.85 21.99 -2.73
N PRO A 85 -8.19 22.12 -2.63
CA PRO A 85 -9.05 21.01 -2.20
C PRO A 85 -8.88 19.74 -3.05
N ILE A 86 -8.66 19.93 -4.36
CA ILE A 86 -8.36 18.86 -5.31
C ILE A 86 -6.97 19.09 -5.87
N SER A 87 -6.12 18.07 -5.79
CA SER A 87 -4.79 18.07 -6.41
C SER A 87 -4.65 16.94 -7.43
N THR A 88 -3.75 17.13 -8.39
CA THR A 88 -3.45 16.10 -9.40
C THR A 88 -1.97 15.77 -9.39
N ILE A 89 -1.68 14.48 -9.50
CA ILE A 89 -0.32 13.94 -9.38
C ILE A 89 -0.07 12.98 -10.54
N VAL A 90 1.11 13.06 -11.13
CA VAL A 90 1.64 12.04 -12.04
C VAL A 90 2.75 11.30 -11.30
N ALA A 91 2.66 9.98 -11.21
CA ALA A 91 3.63 9.19 -10.46
C ALA A 91 3.92 7.83 -11.10
N ASP A 92 5.14 7.35 -10.90
CA ASP A 92 5.55 5.98 -11.17
C ASP A 92 5.47 5.15 -9.88
N TYR A 93 4.67 4.08 -9.92
CA TYR A 93 4.53 3.13 -8.83
C TYR A 93 5.23 1.84 -9.25
N ARG A 94 6.27 1.45 -8.49
CA ARG A 94 7.05 0.24 -8.72
C ARG A 94 6.74 -0.76 -7.62
N ILE A 95 6.15 -1.87 -8.01
CA ILE A 95 5.72 -2.97 -7.16
C ILE A 95 6.78 -4.06 -7.26
N HIS A 96 7.40 -4.36 -6.12
CA HIS A 96 8.41 -5.41 -5.97
C HIS A 96 7.84 -6.54 -5.11
N GLY A 97 6.90 -7.28 -5.67
CA GLY A 97 6.16 -8.36 -5.03
C GLY A 97 6.82 -9.72 -5.27
N LYS A 98 6.75 -10.61 -4.27
CA LYS A 98 7.33 -11.96 -4.38
C LYS A 98 6.76 -12.78 -5.56
N THR A 99 5.51 -12.53 -5.95
CA THR A 99 4.81 -13.25 -7.01
C THR A 99 4.88 -12.49 -8.33
N HIS A 100 4.61 -11.19 -8.30
CA HIS A 100 4.59 -10.34 -9.50
C HIS A 100 5.25 -8.99 -9.23
N ASP A 101 6.10 -8.60 -10.17
CA ASP A 101 6.78 -7.31 -10.20
C ASP A 101 6.30 -6.50 -11.41
N PHE A 102 6.01 -5.21 -11.22
CA PHE A 102 5.65 -4.31 -12.30
C PHE A 102 5.81 -2.84 -11.94
N THR A 103 5.88 -2.00 -12.97
CA THR A 103 5.83 -0.54 -12.86
C THR A 103 4.54 -0.03 -13.51
N ALA A 104 3.83 0.87 -12.85
CA ALA A 104 2.67 1.56 -13.40
C ALA A 104 2.86 3.08 -13.35
N ARG A 105 2.60 3.74 -14.49
CA ARG A 105 2.48 5.19 -14.59
C ARG A 105 1.04 5.57 -14.29
N LEU A 106 0.82 6.34 -13.24
CA LEU A 106 -0.50 6.69 -12.73
C LEU A 106 -0.73 8.19 -12.75
N ASN A 107 -1.93 8.59 -13.15
CA ASN A 107 -2.54 9.86 -12.83
C ASN A 107 -3.40 9.68 -11.58
N VAL A 108 -3.16 10.51 -10.58
CA VAL A 108 -3.86 10.49 -9.31
C VAL A 108 -4.61 11.79 -9.14
N THR A 109 -5.89 11.69 -8.78
CA THR A 109 -6.70 12.82 -8.32
C THR A 109 -6.93 12.64 -6.84
N MET A 110 -6.49 13.60 -6.02
CA MET A 110 -6.63 13.54 -4.57
C MET A 110 -7.60 14.62 -4.08
N ASP A 111 -8.54 14.22 -3.23
CA ASP A 111 -9.36 15.13 -2.43
C ASP A 111 -8.66 15.34 -1.09
N ASN A 112 -7.94 16.47 -0.98
CA ASN A 112 -7.16 16.84 0.20
C ASN A 112 -8.05 17.11 1.42
N THR A 113 -9.35 17.38 1.23
CA THR A 113 -10.29 17.62 2.33
C THR A 113 -10.78 16.32 2.97
N LYS A 114 -10.90 15.26 2.16
CA LYS A 114 -11.34 13.93 2.63
C LYS A 114 -10.18 12.97 2.88
N GLY A 115 -8.98 13.31 2.41
CA GLY A 115 -7.84 12.42 2.43
C GLY A 115 -8.08 11.17 1.58
N THR A 116 -8.73 11.31 0.42
CA THR A 116 -8.95 10.21 -0.52
C THR A 116 -8.25 10.47 -1.82
N GLY A 117 -7.86 9.42 -2.54
CA GLY A 117 -7.32 9.53 -3.89
C GLY A 117 -7.84 8.46 -4.83
N VAL A 118 -8.00 8.82 -6.09
CA VAL A 118 -8.36 7.91 -7.18
C VAL A 118 -7.16 7.80 -8.11
N LEU A 119 -6.79 6.58 -8.49
CA LEU A 119 -5.68 6.29 -9.38
C LEU A 119 -6.20 5.76 -10.72
N LYS A 120 -5.61 6.23 -11.81
CA LYS A 120 -5.83 5.70 -13.17
C LYS A 120 -4.55 5.72 -13.95
N GLY A 121 -4.27 4.66 -14.70
CA GLY A 121 -3.07 4.61 -15.51
C GLY A 121 -2.88 3.29 -16.23
N THR A 122 -1.62 2.92 -16.43
CA THR A 122 -1.25 1.74 -17.22
C THR A 122 0.05 1.16 -16.70
N VAL A 123 0.15 -0.17 -16.75
CA VAL A 123 1.42 -0.87 -16.47
C VAL A 123 2.40 -0.60 -17.62
N THR A 124 3.53 0.01 -17.31
CA THR A 124 4.58 0.35 -18.28
C THR A 124 5.61 -0.76 -18.42
N GLU A 125 5.83 -1.56 -17.37
CA GLU A 125 6.86 -2.60 -17.30
C GLU A 125 6.41 -3.78 -16.42
N GLY A 126 6.93 -4.98 -16.70
CA GLY A 126 6.72 -6.16 -15.85
C GLY A 126 5.39 -6.88 -16.09
N TRP A 127 4.88 -7.52 -15.03
CA TRP A 127 3.66 -8.31 -15.06
C TRP A 127 2.48 -7.47 -15.55
N MET A 128 1.75 -8.00 -16.54
CA MET A 128 0.63 -7.33 -17.19
C MET A 128 0.98 -5.99 -17.87
N LYS A 129 2.20 -5.82 -18.41
CA LYS A 129 2.56 -4.66 -19.23
C LYS A 129 1.49 -4.33 -20.28
N GLY A 130 1.10 -3.06 -20.34
CA GLY A 130 0.04 -2.53 -21.20
C GLY A 130 -1.38 -2.61 -20.61
N ALA A 131 -1.57 -3.33 -19.50
CA ALA A 131 -2.85 -3.43 -18.82
C ALA A 131 -3.28 -2.09 -18.20
N ALA A 132 -4.59 -1.86 -18.18
CA ALA A 132 -5.16 -0.71 -17.50
C ALA A 132 -5.03 -0.90 -15.99
N VAL A 133 -4.73 0.19 -15.29
CA VAL A 133 -4.68 0.24 -13.83
C VAL A 133 -5.70 1.25 -13.34
N SER A 134 -6.53 0.85 -12.39
CA SER A 134 -7.41 1.75 -11.62
C SER A 134 -7.24 1.48 -10.14
N GLY A 135 -7.70 2.38 -9.29
CA GLY A 135 -7.71 2.12 -7.85
C GLY A 135 -8.12 3.34 -7.05
N ASP A 136 -8.07 3.18 -5.74
CA ASP A 136 -8.26 4.23 -4.76
C ASP A 136 -7.34 4.04 -3.56
N PHE A 137 -7.17 5.11 -2.78
CA PHE A 137 -6.52 5.06 -1.47
C PHE A 137 -7.16 6.04 -0.49
N GLN A 138 -6.89 5.77 0.79
CA GLN A 138 -7.17 6.64 1.91
C GLN A 138 -5.87 7.10 2.58
N VAL A 139 -5.84 8.34 3.03
CA VAL A 139 -4.79 8.93 3.88
C VAL A 139 -5.02 8.48 5.32
N ILE A 140 -3.94 8.03 5.96
CA ILE A 140 -3.90 7.61 7.35
C ILE A 140 -2.95 8.54 8.09
N ALA A 141 -3.47 9.30 9.06
CA ALA A 141 -2.71 10.20 9.92
C ALA A 141 -3.37 10.26 11.33
N PRO A 142 -2.63 10.02 12.42
CA PRO A 142 -1.26 9.48 12.45
C PRO A 142 -1.24 8.04 11.91
N SER A 143 -0.20 7.69 11.16
CA SER A 143 -0.04 6.33 10.61
C SER A 143 0.53 5.33 11.62
N GLY A 144 1.36 5.81 12.57
CA GLY A 144 2.13 4.95 13.48
C GLY A 144 3.26 4.17 12.79
N ILE A 145 3.50 4.40 11.49
CA ILE A 145 4.59 3.78 10.74
C ILE A 145 5.86 4.60 10.99
N ILE A 146 6.83 4.01 11.69
CA ILE A 146 8.09 4.69 12.07
C ILE A 146 8.80 5.27 10.84
N ASN A 147 8.80 4.55 9.71
CA ASN A 147 9.43 5.01 8.48
C ASN A 147 8.70 6.21 7.85
N ALA A 148 7.39 6.32 8.00
CA ALA A 148 6.62 7.48 7.54
C ALA A 148 6.97 8.71 8.37
N GLN A 149 7.09 8.56 9.70
CA GLN A 149 7.41 9.65 10.63
C GLN A 149 8.75 10.36 10.32
N GLN A 150 9.69 9.67 9.68
CA GLN A 150 10.99 10.24 9.26
C GLN A 150 10.92 10.95 7.91
N GLY A 151 9.80 10.86 7.20
CA GLY A 151 9.62 11.42 5.87
C GLY A 151 9.20 12.89 5.88
N VAL A 152 9.30 13.53 4.72
CA VAL A 152 8.94 14.95 4.53
C VAL A 152 7.44 15.24 4.73
N ALA A 153 6.59 14.21 4.74
CA ALA A 153 5.15 14.35 5.01
C ALA A 153 4.77 14.09 6.49
N GLY A 154 5.74 13.74 7.36
CA GLY A 154 5.49 13.39 8.75
C GLY A 154 4.77 12.04 8.90
N ASP A 155 3.99 11.86 9.99
CA ASP A 155 3.30 10.61 10.32
C ASP A 155 2.06 10.33 9.44
N VAL A 156 2.25 10.36 8.12
CA VAL A 156 1.22 10.23 7.09
C VAL A 156 1.54 9.07 6.17
N ALA A 157 0.57 8.17 6.01
CA ALA A 157 0.62 7.07 5.06
C ALA A 157 -0.61 7.06 4.15
N PHE A 158 -0.49 6.35 3.03
CA PHE A 158 -1.54 6.19 2.03
C PHE A 158 -1.74 4.69 1.80
N GLN A 159 -2.93 4.19 2.09
CA GLN A 159 -3.28 2.78 1.92
C GLN A 159 -4.37 2.62 0.88
N GLY A 160 -4.19 1.70 -0.05
CA GLY A 160 -5.13 1.50 -1.15
C GLY A 160 -4.92 0.20 -1.91
N THR A 161 -5.66 0.06 -3.00
CA THR A 161 -5.63 -1.11 -3.89
C THR A 161 -5.49 -0.66 -5.33
N LEU A 162 -4.63 -1.34 -6.08
CA LEU A 162 -4.56 -1.25 -7.54
C LEU A 162 -5.31 -2.44 -8.14
N HIS A 163 -6.25 -2.15 -9.03
CA HIS A 163 -6.95 -3.11 -9.86
C HIS A 163 -6.33 -3.10 -11.25
N ILE A 164 -5.79 -4.24 -11.68
CA ILE A 164 -5.13 -4.41 -12.97
C ILE A 164 -6.02 -5.25 -13.87
N GLN A 165 -6.35 -4.73 -15.04
CA GLN A 165 -7.28 -5.36 -15.96
C GLN A 165 -6.63 -5.53 -17.33
N ARG A 166 -6.62 -6.77 -17.88
CA ARG A 166 -6.29 -6.95 -19.29
C ARG A 166 -7.33 -6.21 -20.14
N ARG A 167 -6.83 -5.57 -21.20
CA ARG A 167 -7.66 -4.99 -22.25
C ARG A 167 -8.19 -6.08 -23.17
#